data_AF-A0A1S3JEA7-F1
#
_entry.id   AF-A0A1S3JEA7-F1
#
_cell.length_a   1.000
_cell.length_b   1.000
_cell.length_c   1.000
_cell.angle_alpha   90.00
_cell.angle_beta   90.00
_cell.angle_gamma   90.00
#
_symmetry.space_group_name_H-M   'P 1'
#
loop_
_entity.id
_entity.type
_entity.pdbx_description
1 polymer ?
#
loop_
_entity_poly.entity_id
_entity_poly.type
_entity_poly.pdbx_seq_one_letter_code
_entity_poly.pdbx_strand_id
1 'polypeptide(L)'
;MADEWKKNLRHVSSPGHEEGHSPRRSVRSRSSEPNEEEQKWEAEKLIEETRRKREEEDLRCLAETEELNRLEMQKCEADLRELRERQERRKQERAEEEKRLAEKKKAEERKRREEEEERRRIKREEMERRRQAEEKRKMEAEEMVNKPNFIVNRRSTSENHDESDDMGNVVRAKEDMSKSKEQLEEEKRAILKQRIEPLSIESLNIEQLIAKAKEIHQKIYNLESEKYDLEERFKRQQYDMMELAERARQMNKGKKKGAVQTEHDKLADKYSGIPPKVPLASKYEKNLDRRSFADKLKMFSK
;
A
#
# COMPACT_ATOMS: atom_id res chain seq x y z
N MET A 1 -44.79 32.38 -25.47
CA MET A 1 -44.47 33.31 -26.57
C MET A 1 -44.73 32.56 -27.87
N ALA A 2 -45.99 32.21 -28.13
CA ALA A 2 -47.02 33.07 -28.71
C ALA A 2 -46.81 33.22 -30.22
N ASP A 3 -47.48 32.32 -30.94
CA ASP A 3 -47.82 32.38 -32.35
C ASP A 3 -48.50 33.72 -32.67
N GLU A 4 -47.92 34.56 -33.54
CA GLU A 4 -48.62 35.79 -33.93
C GLU A 4 -48.07 36.51 -35.18
N TRP A 5 -48.08 35.90 -36.37
CA TRP A 5 -47.82 36.65 -37.62
C TRP A 5 -48.84 36.39 -38.73
N LYS A 6 -50.14 36.51 -38.39
CA LYS A 6 -51.22 36.82 -39.35
C LYS A 6 -51.77 38.21 -39.04
N LYS A 7 -51.37 39.21 -39.83
CA LYS A 7 -52.17 40.39 -40.21
C LYS A 7 -51.29 41.44 -40.89
N ASN A 8 -51.46 41.62 -42.19
CA ASN A 8 -51.39 42.96 -42.77
C ASN A 8 -52.37 43.05 -43.94
N LEU A 9 -53.58 43.49 -43.59
CA LEU A 9 -54.64 43.89 -44.50
C LEU A 9 -55.00 45.35 -44.17
N ARG A 10 -54.62 46.29 -45.04
CA ARG A 10 -55.22 47.64 -45.17
C ARG A 10 -55.42 47.82 -46.68
N HIS A 11 -56.62 47.68 -47.23
CA HIS A 11 -57.65 48.71 -47.35
C HIS A 11 -57.11 50.09 -47.74
N VAL A 12 -57.18 50.41 -49.04
CA VAL A 12 -57.51 51.74 -49.55
C VAL A 12 -58.42 51.56 -50.78
N SER A 13 -59.50 52.34 -50.78
CA SER A 13 -60.70 52.31 -51.61
C SER A 13 -60.53 52.49 -53.13
N SER A 14 -61.53 51.99 -53.86
CA SER A 14 -61.93 52.39 -55.21
C SER A 14 -62.13 53.90 -55.38
N PRO A 15 -62.09 54.41 -56.62
CA PRO A 15 -63.36 54.73 -57.26
C PRO A 15 -63.40 54.43 -58.77
N GLY A 16 -64.63 54.34 -59.31
CA GLY A 16 -64.93 54.80 -60.67
C GLY A 16 -65.14 53.73 -61.73
N HIS A 17 -66.41 53.43 -61.98
CA HIS A 17 -66.96 52.72 -63.12
C HIS A 17 -66.90 53.64 -64.36
N GLU A 18 -66.52 53.13 -65.53
CA GLU A 18 -67.16 53.49 -66.81
C GLU A 18 -66.82 52.51 -67.93
N GLU A 19 -67.68 52.49 -68.93
CA GLU A 19 -68.04 51.35 -69.77
C GLU A 19 -67.08 51.02 -70.92
N GLY A 20 -67.10 49.74 -71.30
CA GLY A 20 -67.12 49.24 -72.68
C GLY A 20 -66.11 49.77 -73.70
N HIS A 21 -65.20 48.91 -74.16
CA HIS A 21 -64.95 48.66 -75.58
C HIS A 21 -64.02 47.45 -75.75
N SER A 22 -64.51 46.41 -76.44
CA SER A 22 -63.67 45.35 -76.99
C SER A 22 -63.17 45.81 -78.35
N PRO A 23 -61.85 45.72 -78.64
CA PRO A 23 -61.51 44.95 -79.83
C PRO A 23 -60.16 44.22 -79.78
N ARG A 24 -60.20 43.04 -80.42
CA ARG A 24 -59.13 42.39 -81.20
C ARG A 24 -57.93 41.80 -80.43
N ARG A 25 -57.86 40.46 -80.54
CA ARG A 25 -56.63 39.65 -80.45
C ARG A 25 -55.49 40.33 -81.23
N SER A 26 -54.50 40.89 -80.52
CA SER A 26 -53.17 41.12 -81.05
C SER A 26 -52.26 39.99 -80.60
N VAL A 27 -51.71 39.30 -81.59
CA VAL A 27 -50.77 38.19 -81.45
C VAL A 27 -49.57 38.68 -80.63
N ARG A 28 -49.38 38.10 -79.44
CA ARG A 28 -48.24 38.39 -78.58
C ARG A 28 -46.98 37.91 -79.29
N SER A 29 -46.09 38.86 -79.58
CA SER A 29 -44.73 38.62 -80.07
C SER A 29 -44.04 37.65 -79.11
N ARG A 30 -43.81 36.43 -79.61
CA ARG A 30 -43.09 35.35 -78.93
C ARG A 30 -41.65 35.80 -78.68
N SER A 31 -41.45 36.49 -77.56
CA SER A 31 -40.15 36.53 -76.92
C SER A 31 -39.83 35.07 -76.62
N SER A 32 -38.71 34.57 -77.14
CA SER A 32 -38.25 33.19 -76.96
C SER A 32 -38.31 32.82 -75.48
N GLU A 33 -39.35 32.08 -75.10
CA GLU A 33 -39.44 31.41 -73.81
C GLU A 33 -38.21 30.51 -73.70
N PRO A 34 -37.42 30.57 -72.60
CA PRO A 34 -36.30 29.67 -72.40
C PRO A 34 -36.82 28.25 -72.56
N ASN A 35 -36.09 27.42 -73.32
CA ASN A 35 -36.52 26.06 -73.61
C ASN A 35 -36.80 25.35 -72.27
N GLU A 36 -37.92 24.66 -72.11
CA GLU A 36 -38.27 23.97 -70.84
C GLU A 36 -37.17 22.99 -70.40
N GLU A 37 -36.37 22.52 -71.36
CA GLU A 37 -35.18 21.70 -71.15
C GLU A 37 -34.01 22.47 -70.50
N GLU A 38 -33.82 23.76 -70.83
CA GLU A 38 -32.80 24.62 -70.20
C GLU A 38 -33.17 24.91 -68.74
N GLN A 39 -34.45 25.14 -68.44
CA GLN A 39 -34.93 25.34 -67.07
C GLN A 39 -34.80 24.08 -66.21
N LYS A 40 -35.06 22.90 -66.79
CA LYS A 40 -34.83 21.61 -66.13
C LYS A 40 -33.34 21.37 -65.85
N TRP A 41 -32.47 21.69 -66.81
CA TRP A 41 -31.02 21.60 -66.67
C TRP A 41 -30.47 22.55 -65.59
N GLU A 42 -30.96 23.78 -65.53
CA GLU A 42 -30.59 24.74 -64.49
C GLU A 42 -31.10 24.31 -63.10
N ALA A 43 -32.32 23.77 -63.01
CA ALA A 43 -32.87 23.22 -61.77
C ALA A 43 -32.09 21.99 -61.30
N GLU A 44 -31.69 21.10 -62.21
CA GLU A 44 -30.88 19.91 -61.91
C GLU A 44 -29.48 20.31 -61.43
N LYS A 45 -28.84 21.31 -62.05
CA LYS A 45 -27.57 21.87 -61.55
C LYS A 45 -27.70 22.49 -60.16
N LEU A 46 -28.78 23.21 -59.89
CA LEU A 46 -29.01 23.80 -58.57
C LEU A 46 -29.20 22.70 -57.51
N ILE A 47 -29.93 21.64 -57.83
CA ILE A 47 -30.10 20.48 -56.94
C ILE A 47 -28.74 19.80 -56.69
N GLU A 48 -27.95 19.54 -57.73
CA GLU A 48 -26.63 18.94 -57.61
C GLU A 48 -25.67 19.83 -56.79
N GLU A 49 -25.70 21.15 -56.97
CA GLU A 49 -24.90 22.10 -56.19
C GLU A 49 -25.33 22.12 -54.71
N THR A 50 -26.64 22.06 -54.43
CA THR A 50 -27.13 21.94 -53.04
C THR A 50 -26.77 20.61 -52.41
N ARG A 51 -26.75 19.51 -53.18
CA ARG A 51 -26.29 18.20 -52.71
C ARG A 51 -24.80 18.25 -52.39
N ARG A 52 -23.99 18.83 -53.29
CA ARG A 52 -22.54 19.00 -53.09
C ARG A 52 -22.23 19.87 -51.87
N LYS A 53 -22.98 20.96 -51.65
CA LYS A 53 -22.81 21.80 -50.45
C LYS A 53 -23.10 21.04 -49.15
N ARG A 54 -24.15 20.20 -49.13
CA ARG A 54 -24.44 19.33 -47.98
C ARG A 54 -23.33 18.31 -47.75
N GLU A 55 -22.84 17.67 -48.81
CA GLU A 55 -21.71 16.73 -48.74
C GLU A 55 -20.43 17.43 -48.23
N GLU A 56 -20.15 18.65 -48.68
CA GLU A 56 -19.01 19.46 -48.20
C GLU A 56 -19.18 19.87 -46.72
N GLU A 57 -20.39 20.23 -46.29
CA GLU A 57 -20.71 20.54 -44.90
C GLU A 57 -20.60 19.31 -43.99
N ASP A 58 -21.06 18.14 -44.43
CA ASP A 58 -20.94 16.87 -43.71
C ASP A 58 -19.46 16.47 -43.57
N LEU A 59 -18.67 16.61 -44.63
CA LEU A 59 -17.22 16.36 -44.60
C LEU A 59 -16.48 17.33 -43.65
N ARG A 60 -16.90 18.59 -43.61
CA ARG A 60 -16.36 19.58 -42.66
C ARG A 60 -16.69 19.22 -41.21
N CYS A 61 -17.94 18.86 -40.94
CA CYS A 61 -18.36 18.40 -39.61
C CYS A 61 -17.56 17.16 -39.18
N LEU A 62 -17.38 16.18 -40.09
CA LEU A 62 -16.58 15.00 -39.82
C LEU A 62 -15.12 15.35 -39.51
N ALA A 63 -14.49 16.20 -40.33
CA ALA A 63 -13.11 16.64 -40.10
C ALA A 63 -12.94 17.36 -38.75
N GLU A 64 -13.88 18.23 -38.38
CA GLU A 64 -13.86 18.90 -37.07
C GLU A 64 -13.98 17.91 -35.92
N THR A 65 -14.88 16.91 -36.03
CA THR A 65 -14.99 15.86 -35.00
C THR A 65 -13.74 14.98 -34.91
N GLU A 66 -13.09 14.68 -36.04
CA GLU A 66 -11.83 13.94 -36.06
C GLU A 66 -10.70 14.73 -35.38
N GLU A 67 -10.62 16.04 -35.63
CA GLU A 67 -9.64 16.91 -34.97
C GLU A 67 -9.89 17.02 -33.46
N LEU A 68 -11.14 17.17 -33.04
CA LEU A 68 -11.51 17.18 -31.62
C LEU A 68 -11.12 15.86 -30.93
N ASN A 69 -11.42 14.72 -31.56
CA ASN A 69 -11.03 13.40 -31.05
C ASN A 69 -9.51 13.26 -30.95
N ARG A 70 -8.75 13.74 -31.94
CA ARG A 70 -7.27 13.74 -31.90
C ARG A 70 -6.75 14.59 -30.75
N LEU A 71 -7.30 15.79 -30.54
CA LEU A 71 -6.91 16.68 -29.46
C LEU A 71 -7.23 16.08 -28.09
N GLU A 72 -8.39 15.43 -27.95
CA GLU A 72 -8.78 14.75 -26.71
C GLU A 72 -7.84 13.57 -26.39
N MET A 73 -7.51 12.76 -27.41
CA MET A 73 -6.52 11.68 -27.26
C MET A 73 -5.14 12.21 -26.88
N GLN A 74 -4.68 13.33 -27.48
CA GLN A 74 -3.40 13.96 -27.13
C GLN A 74 -3.39 14.48 -25.69
N LYS A 75 -4.48 15.09 -25.22
CA LYS A 75 -4.63 15.53 -23.83
C LYS A 75 -4.58 14.34 -22.87
N CYS A 76 -5.36 13.30 -23.15
CA CYS A 76 -5.34 12.06 -22.35
C CYS A 76 -3.94 11.42 -22.32
N GLU A 77 -3.22 11.40 -23.45
CA GLU A 77 -1.86 10.87 -23.51
C GLU A 77 -0.87 11.72 -22.70
N ALA A 78 -0.98 13.05 -22.78
CA ALA A 78 -0.15 13.97 -22.00
C ALA A 78 -0.38 13.79 -20.49
N ASP A 79 -1.62 13.68 -20.05
CA ASP A 79 -1.97 13.44 -18.65
C ASP A 79 -1.44 12.08 -18.16
N LEU A 80 -1.56 11.03 -18.99
CA LEU A 80 -0.98 9.71 -18.69
C LEU A 80 0.55 9.77 -18.59
N ARG A 81 1.20 10.56 -19.44
CA ARG A 81 2.65 10.75 -19.43
C ARG A 81 3.08 11.47 -18.15
N GLU A 82 2.41 12.55 -17.77
CA GLU A 82 2.72 13.29 -16.54
C GLU A 82 2.50 12.41 -15.30
N LEU A 83 1.43 11.60 -15.28
CA LEU A 83 1.18 10.64 -14.20
C LEU A 83 2.30 9.60 -14.08
N ARG A 84 2.78 9.06 -15.20
CA ARG A 84 3.90 8.12 -15.24
C ARG A 84 5.20 8.77 -14.78
N GLU A 85 5.51 9.97 -15.25
CA GLU A 85 6.70 10.72 -14.80
C GLU A 85 6.65 11.01 -13.29
N ARG A 86 5.49 11.40 -12.76
CA ARG A 86 5.29 11.63 -11.32
C ARG A 86 5.43 10.34 -10.51
N GLN A 87 5.00 9.20 -11.04
CA GLN A 87 5.24 7.89 -10.42
C GLN A 87 6.73 7.52 -10.43
N GLU A 88 7.41 7.70 -11.56
CA GLU A 88 8.83 7.40 -11.69
C GLU A 88 9.68 8.32 -10.79
N ARG A 89 9.35 9.61 -10.71
CA ARG A 89 9.99 10.56 -9.78
C ARG A 89 9.85 10.11 -8.32
N ARG A 90 8.64 9.74 -7.88
CA ARG A 90 8.42 9.21 -6.53
C ARG A 90 9.14 7.87 -6.28
N LYS A 91 9.40 7.09 -7.33
CA LYS A 91 10.17 5.85 -7.24
C LYS A 91 11.65 6.15 -7.12
N GLN A 92 12.16 7.11 -7.88
CA GLN A 92 13.53 7.61 -7.79
C GLN A 92 13.81 8.24 -6.42
N GLU A 93 12.94 9.12 -5.93
CA GLU A 93 13.04 9.72 -4.59
C GLU A 93 13.11 8.65 -3.48
N ARG A 94 12.24 7.62 -3.55
CA ARG A 94 12.29 6.49 -2.59
C ARG A 94 13.57 5.68 -2.71
N ALA A 95 14.04 5.42 -3.93
CA ALA A 95 15.29 4.68 -4.15
C ALA A 95 16.52 5.47 -3.67
N GLU A 96 16.54 6.79 -3.83
CA GLU A 96 17.58 7.67 -3.32
C GLU A 96 17.56 7.75 -1.79
N GLU A 97 16.38 7.88 -1.19
CA GLU A 97 16.24 7.86 0.26
C GLU A 97 16.70 6.52 0.86
N GLU A 98 16.30 5.40 0.24
CA GLU A 98 16.74 4.05 0.64
C GLU A 98 18.26 3.89 0.50
N LYS A 99 18.85 4.36 -0.60
CA LYS A 99 20.32 4.37 -0.77
C LYS A 99 21.01 5.19 0.31
N ARG A 100 20.52 6.40 0.60
CA ARG A 100 21.08 7.26 1.65
C ARG A 100 21.00 6.60 3.03
N LEU A 101 19.90 5.93 3.33
CA LEU A 101 19.68 5.24 4.60
C LEU A 101 20.54 3.97 4.70
N ALA A 102 20.71 3.25 3.59
CA ALA A 102 21.60 2.10 3.49
C ALA A 102 23.08 2.50 3.64
N GLU A 103 23.50 3.63 3.06
CA GLU A 103 24.85 4.19 3.24
C GLU A 103 25.11 4.59 4.70
N LYS A 104 24.15 5.26 5.35
CA LYS A 104 24.25 5.57 6.79
C LYS A 104 24.39 4.30 7.64
N LYS A 105 23.57 3.27 7.38
CA LYS A 105 23.67 1.98 8.07
C LYS A 105 25.01 1.28 7.83
N LYS A 106 25.52 1.28 6.60
CA LYS A 106 26.85 0.72 6.29
C LYS A 106 27.98 1.49 6.97
N ALA A 107 27.89 2.82 7.04
CA ALA A 107 28.89 3.63 7.73
C ALA A 107 28.86 3.40 9.25
N GLU A 108 27.68 3.27 9.86
CA GLU A 108 27.51 2.94 11.27
C GLU A 108 28.00 1.52 11.59
N GLU A 109 27.68 0.53 10.75
CA GLU A 109 28.18 -0.83 10.89
C GLU A 109 29.71 -0.88 10.77
N ARG A 110 30.29 -0.11 9.84
CA ARG A 110 31.74 0.00 9.70
C ARG A 110 32.39 0.61 10.94
N LYS A 111 31.84 1.70 11.48
CA LYS A 111 32.31 2.29 12.75
C LYS A 111 32.21 1.31 13.91
N ARG A 112 31.10 0.58 14.02
CA ARG A 112 30.91 -0.45 15.06
C ARG A 112 31.93 -1.59 14.92
N ARG A 113 32.25 -2.03 13.69
CA ARG A 113 33.29 -3.03 13.45
C ARG A 113 34.68 -2.51 13.82
N GLU A 114 35.01 -1.28 13.44
CA GLU A 114 36.29 -0.64 13.80
C GLU A 114 36.43 -0.49 15.33
N GLU A 115 35.36 -0.08 16.04
CA GLU A 115 35.34 -0.01 17.51
C GLU A 115 35.44 -1.41 18.18
N GLU A 116 34.82 -2.44 17.61
CA GLU A 116 34.92 -3.81 18.13
C GLU A 116 36.33 -4.38 17.91
N GLU A 117 36.94 -4.12 16.76
CA GLU A 117 38.33 -4.51 16.47
C GLU A 117 39.32 -3.77 17.38
N GLU A 118 39.11 -2.47 17.64
CA GLU A 118 39.92 -1.70 18.57
C GLU A 118 39.77 -2.20 20.01
N ARG A 119 38.54 -2.47 20.48
CA ARG A 119 38.30 -3.09 21.79
C ARG A 119 38.94 -4.47 21.89
N ARG A 120 38.92 -5.27 20.82
CA ARG A 120 39.61 -6.58 20.75
C ARG A 120 41.13 -6.44 20.73
N ARG A 121 41.69 -5.35 20.20
CA ARG A 121 43.13 -5.05 20.24
C ARG A 121 43.55 -4.63 21.64
N ILE A 122 42.83 -3.69 22.27
CA ILE A 122 43.06 -3.24 23.65
C ILE A 122 42.98 -4.42 24.63
N LYS A 123 41.96 -5.29 24.52
CA LYS A 123 41.86 -6.49 25.36
C LYS A 123 43.02 -7.48 25.17
N ARG A 124 43.54 -7.62 23.95
CA ARG A 124 44.72 -8.47 23.68
C ARG A 124 45.97 -7.88 24.30
N GLU A 125 46.21 -6.59 24.11
CA GLU A 125 47.36 -5.87 24.70
C GLU A 125 47.30 -5.87 26.24
N GLU A 126 46.11 -5.70 26.84
CA GLU A 126 45.92 -5.76 28.29
C GLU A 126 46.16 -7.18 28.85
N MET A 127 45.67 -8.21 28.16
CA MET A 127 45.91 -9.61 28.54
C MET A 127 47.39 -9.98 28.43
N GLU A 128 48.10 -9.49 27.41
CA GLU A 128 49.54 -9.69 27.24
C GLU A 128 50.34 -8.95 28.32
N ARG A 129 49.97 -7.70 28.64
CA ARG A 129 50.55 -6.94 29.76
C ARG A 129 50.32 -7.63 31.11
N ARG A 130 49.13 -8.18 31.33
CA ARG A 130 48.79 -8.96 32.53
C ARG A 130 49.61 -10.25 32.62
N ARG A 131 49.78 -10.98 31.52
CA ARG A 131 50.65 -12.17 31.45
C ARG A 131 52.11 -11.84 31.76
N GLN A 132 52.65 -10.76 31.19
CA GLN A 132 54.02 -10.32 31.48
C GLN A 132 54.20 -9.88 32.94
N ALA A 133 53.21 -9.21 33.53
CA ALA A 133 53.24 -8.86 34.95
C ALA A 133 53.14 -10.08 35.86
N GLU A 134 52.36 -11.09 35.47
CA GLU A 134 52.23 -12.35 36.19
C GLU A 134 53.49 -13.21 36.07
N GLU A 135 54.14 -13.26 34.90
CA GLU A 135 55.45 -13.90 34.71
C GLU A 135 56.56 -13.21 35.51
N LYS A 136 56.60 -11.86 35.54
CA LYS A 136 57.55 -11.13 36.38
C LYS A 136 57.31 -11.39 37.87
N ARG A 137 56.05 -11.37 38.30
CA ARG A 137 55.66 -11.70 39.68
C ARG A 137 55.95 -13.16 40.02
N LYS A 138 55.84 -14.08 39.06
CA LYS A 138 56.19 -15.49 39.24
C LYS A 138 57.70 -15.69 39.31
N MET A 139 58.50 -14.99 38.50
CA MET A 139 59.96 -15.00 38.62
C MET A 139 60.43 -14.38 39.94
N GLU A 140 59.85 -13.26 40.37
CA GLU A 140 60.15 -12.64 41.67
C GLU A 140 59.69 -13.53 42.84
N ALA A 141 58.56 -14.23 42.70
CA ALA A 141 58.12 -15.23 43.66
C ALA A 141 59.02 -16.47 43.67
N GLU A 142 59.48 -16.98 42.52
CA GLU A 142 60.48 -18.07 42.43
C GLU A 142 61.82 -17.65 43.06
N GLU A 143 62.22 -16.38 42.90
CA GLU A 143 63.40 -15.80 43.55
C GLU A 143 63.21 -15.68 45.08
N MET A 144 61.98 -15.42 45.56
CA MET A 144 61.64 -15.41 46.99
C MET A 144 61.34 -16.81 47.58
N VAL A 145 61.05 -17.83 46.76
CA VAL A 145 60.73 -19.21 47.18
C VAL A 145 61.98 -20.10 47.33
N ASN A 146 63.19 -19.52 47.23
CA ASN A 146 64.43 -20.14 47.70
C ASN A 146 64.56 -20.12 49.25
N LYS A 147 63.44 -20.22 49.97
CA LYS A 147 63.35 -20.46 51.41
C LYS A 147 62.30 -21.57 51.64
N PRO A 148 62.67 -22.71 52.26
CA PRO A 148 61.75 -23.82 52.41
C PRO A 148 60.82 -23.56 53.60
N ASN A 149 59.49 -23.63 53.40
CA ASN A 149 58.60 -24.43 54.28
C ASN A 149 57.09 -24.33 53.95
N PHE A 150 56.51 -25.53 53.89
CA PHE A 150 55.21 -25.99 54.43
C PHE A 150 53.88 -25.93 53.63
N ILE A 151 53.42 -27.17 53.37
CA ILE A 151 52.07 -27.77 53.41
C ILE A 151 50.93 -27.12 52.58
N VAL A 152 50.58 -27.88 51.54
CA VAL A 152 49.45 -27.71 50.61
C VAL A 152 48.13 -28.08 51.28
N ASN A 153 47.15 -27.17 51.24
CA ASN A 153 45.72 -27.51 51.40
C ASN A 153 45.00 -27.24 50.08
N ARG A 154 44.52 -28.31 49.42
CA ARG A 154 43.61 -28.22 48.26
C ARG A 154 42.24 -27.75 48.74
N ARG A 155 41.79 -26.60 48.24
CA ARG A 155 40.38 -26.18 48.28
C ARG A 155 39.84 -26.24 46.85
N SER A 156 38.89 -27.15 46.63
CA SER A 156 38.08 -27.23 45.44
C SER A 156 37.16 -26.00 45.34
N THR A 157 37.34 -25.18 44.32
CA THR A 157 36.33 -24.21 43.89
C THR A 157 35.65 -24.77 42.65
N SER A 158 34.38 -25.11 42.84
CA SER A 158 33.41 -25.41 41.79
C SER A 158 33.20 -24.17 40.94
N GLU A 159 33.52 -24.28 39.65
CA GLU A 159 32.94 -23.43 38.60
C GLU A 159 32.07 -24.36 37.75
N ASN A 160 30.79 -24.42 38.10
CA ASN A 160 29.75 -24.86 37.17
C ASN A 160 29.59 -23.74 36.15
N HIS A 161 30.06 -23.95 34.93
CA HIS A 161 29.71 -23.11 33.79
C HIS A 161 28.30 -23.51 33.37
N ASP A 162 27.33 -22.67 33.72
CA ASP A 162 25.92 -22.86 33.40
C ASP A 162 25.71 -22.58 31.91
N GLU A 163 25.64 -23.65 31.12
CA GLU A 163 25.43 -23.65 29.67
C GLU A 163 23.92 -23.64 29.33
N SER A 164 23.08 -23.10 30.23
CA SER A 164 21.61 -23.09 30.10
C SER A 164 20.98 -21.70 29.89
N ASP A 165 21.78 -20.64 29.78
CA ASP A 165 21.30 -19.25 29.62
C ASP A 165 20.91 -18.86 28.18
N ASP A 166 21.21 -19.68 27.17
CA ASP A 166 20.95 -19.32 25.76
C ASP A 166 19.45 -19.31 25.40
N MET A 167 18.63 -20.10 26.09
CA MET A 167 17.17 -20.12 25.90
C MET A 167 16.43 -19.01 26.66
N GLY A 168 16.99 -18.52 27.78
CA GLY A 168 16.44 -17.38 28.51
C GLY A 168 16.68 -16.05 27.80
N ASN A 169 17.80 -15.95 27.08
CA ASN A 169 18.19 -14.74 26.36
C ASN A 169 17.31 -14.46 25.13
N VAL A 170 16.80 -15.48 24.44
CA VAL A 170 15.91 -15.32 23.28
C VAL A 170 14.51 -14.82 23.69
N VAL A 171 14.02 -15.22 24.86
CA VAL A 171 12.71 -14.76 25.37
C VAL A 171 12.82 -13.31 25.85
N ARG A 172 13.86 -12.97 26.61
CA ARG A 172 14.14 -11.59 27.03
C ARG A 172 14.42 -10.66 25.86
N ALA A 173 15.19 -11.09 24.86
CA ALA A 173 15.44 -10.28 23.66
C ALA A 173 14.18 -10.05 22.80
N LYS A 174 13.18 -10.94 22.86
CA LYS A 174 11.88 -10.72 22.21
C LYS A 174 11.00 -9.75 23.00
N GLU A 175 11.04 -9.82 24.32
CA GLU A 175 10.35 -8.89 25.22
C GLU A 175 10.97 -7.49 25.15
N ASP A 176 12.29 -7.36 25.01
CA ASP A 176 12.98 -6.07 24.88
C ASP A 176 12.81 -5.42 23.49
N MET A 177 12.51 -6.21 22.44
CA MET A 177 12.34 -5.71 21.07
C MET A 177 10.90 -5.31 20.73
N SER A 178 9.94 -5.66 21.58
CA SER A 178 8.54 -5.27 21.40
C SER A 178 8.11 -4.47 22.62
N LYS A 179 7.91 -3.16 22.44
CA LYS A 179 7.32 -2.30 23.48
C LYS A 179 6.13 -3.02 24.08
N SER A 180 6.04 -3.07 25.41
CA SER A 180 4.92 -3.73 26.07
C SER A 180 3.62 -3.13 25.57
N LYS A 181 2.56 -3.93 25.48
CA LYS A 181 1.24 -3.46 25.03
C LYS A 181 0.78 -2.23 25.83
N GLU A 182 1.08 -2.21 27.12
CA GLU A 182 0.80 -1.09 28.02
C GLU A 182 1.58 0.17 27.65
N GLN A 183 2.87 0.04 27.33
CA GLN A 183 3.71 1.15 26.88
C GLN A 183 3.22 1.73 25.53
N LEU A 184 2.79 0.87 24.60
CA LEU A 184 2.20 1.30 23.33
C LEU A 184 0.88 2.05 23.53
N GLU A 185 0.03 1.61 24.46
CA GLU A 185 -1.22 2.29 24.80
C GLU A 185 -0.98 3.64 25.48
N GLU A 186 0.02 3.73 26.35
CA GLU A 186 0.44 4.98 26.99
C GLU A 186 1.03 5.96 25.97
N GLU A 187 1.91 5.51 25.07
CA GLU A 187 2.44 6.31 23.98
C GLU A 187 1.31 6.81 23.07
N LYS A 188 0.35 5.95 22.70
CA LYS A 188 -0.83 6.34 21.93
C LYS A 188 -1.64 7.40 22.67
N ARG A 189 -1.89 7.23 23.96
CA ARG A 189 -2.64 8.21 24.78
C ARG A 189 -1.88 9.53 24.88
N ALA A 190 -0.56 9.51 25.01
CA ALA A 190 0.27 10.72 25.04
C ALA A 190 0.24 11.47 23.70
N ILE A 191 0.39 10.75 22.57
CA ILE A 191 0.31 11.33 21.22
C ILE A 191 -1.08 11.93 20.97
N LEU A 192 -2.14 11.24 21.38
CA LEU A 192 -3.51 11.75 21.23
C LEU A 192 -3.73 13.03 22.05
N LYS A 193 -3.24 13.08 23.30
CA LYS A 193 -3.29 14.30 24.12
C LYS A 193 -2.50 15.45 23.49
N GLN A 194 -1.38 15.17 22.83
CA GLN A 194 -0.60 16.19 22.12
C GLN A 194 -1.30 16.69 20.86
N ARG A 195 -1.97 15.81 20.10
CA ARG A 195 -2.64 16.15 18.83
C ARG A 195 -4.02 16.80 19.03
N ILE A 196 -4.71 16.42 20.11
CA ILE A 196 -6.02 16.92 20.50
C ILE A 196 -5.81 18.03 21.53
N GLU A 197 -5.75 19.26 21.04
CA GLU A 197 -5.71 20.43 21.90
C GLU A 197 -7.07 20.59 22.61
N PRO A 198 -7.10 20.80 23.94
CA PRO A 198 -8.33 21.04 24.67
C PRO A 198 -8.99 22.34 24.18
N LEU A 199 -10.28 22.29 23.92
CA LEU A 199 -11.05 23.42 23.40
C LEU A 199 -11.28 24.46 24.49
N SER A 200 -10.70 25.66 24.33
CA SER A 200 -11.03 26.83 25.14
C SER A 200 -12.11 27.65 24.44
N ILE A 201 -13.35 27.58 24.95
CA ILE A 201 -14.54 28.19 24.31
C ILE A 201 -15.02 29.42 25.10
N GLU A 202 -14.69 29.51 26.39
CA GLU A 202 -15.30 30.46 27.34
C GLU A 202 -14.94 31.94 27.09
N SER A 203 -13.82 32.21 26.42
CA SER A 203 -13.35 33.58 26.17
C SER A 203 -13.54 34.05 24.72
N LEU A 204 -14.21 33.28 23.86
CA LEU A 204 -14.31 33.56 22.43
C LEU A 204 -15.59 34.31 22.07
N ASN A 205 -15.47 35.32 21.21
CA ASN A 205 -16.62 36.03 20.63
C ASN A 205 -17.29 35.22 19.51
N ILE A 206 -18.53 35.55 19.12
CA ILE A 206 -19.35 34.80 18.15
C ILE A 206 -18.62 34.57 16.82
N GLU A 207 -17.98 35.60 16.27
CA GLU A 207 -17.20 35.48 15.02
C GLU A 207 -16.00 34.53 15.17
N GLN A 208 -15.34 34.56 16.33
CA GLN A 208 -14.20 33.67 16.63
C GLN A 208 -14.66 32.22 16.82
N LEU A 209 -15.85 32.00 17.41
CA LEU A 209 -16.46 30.68 17.52
C LEU A 209 -16.76 30.08 16.15
N ILE A 210 -17.29 30.89 15.22
CA ILE A 210 -17.55 30.45 13.83
C ILE A 210 -16.24 30.10 13.12
N ALA A 211 -15.20 30.92 13.28
CA ALA A 211 -13.89 30.64 12.71
C ALA A 211 -13.28 29.34 13.26
N LYS A 212 -13.34 29.12 14.58
CA LYS A 212 -12.87 27.88 15.21
C LYS A 212 -13.67 26.66 14.78
N ALA A 213 -14.99 26.77 14.63
CA ALA A 213 -15.82 25.68 14.12
C ALA A 213 -15.39 25.26 12.70
N LYS A 214 -15.13 26.23 11.82
CA LYS A 214 -14.63 25.97 10.45
C LYS A 214 -13.25 25.32 10.46
N GLU A 215 -12.34 25.78 11.32
CA GLU A 215 -11.00 25.21 11.48
C GLU A 215 -11.06 23.75 11.93
N ILE A 216 -11.86 23.45 12.96
CA ILE A 216 -12.06 22.08 13.47
C ILE A 216 -12.69 21.20 12.39
N HIS A 217 -13.69 21.71 11.67
CA HIS A 217 -14.32 20.99 10.57
C HIS A 217 -13.30 20.62 9.49
N GLN A 218 -12.47 21.57 9.05
CA GLN A 218 -11.44 21.29 8.05
C GLN A 218 -10.40 20.29 8.58
N LYS A 219 -10.01 20.39 9.85
CA LYS A 219 -9.10 19.43 10.49
C LYS A 219 -9.68 18.03 10.52
N ILE A 220 -10.96 17.87 10.89
CA ILE A 220 -11.67 16.59 10.88
C ILE A 220 -11.74 16.02 9.45
N TYR A 221 -12.09 16.86 8.46
CA TYR A 221 -12.16 16.43 7.06
C TYR A 221 -10.83 15.88 6.54
N ASN A 222 -9.72 16.55 6.85
CA ASN A 222 -8.39 16.09 6.47
C ASN A 222 -8.03 14.78 7.21
N LEU A 223 -8.33 14.68 8.51
CA LEU A 223 -8.07 13.47 9.30
C LEU A 223 -8.87 12.26 8.82
N GLU A 224 -10.11 12.43 8.40
CA GLU A 224 -10.93 11.36 7.82
C GLU A 224 -10.36 10.88 6.49
N SER A 225 -9.86 11.81 5.67
CA SER A 225 -9.18 11.46 4.42
C SER A 225 -7.88 10.68 4.67
N GLU A 226 -7.06 11.13 5.63
CA GLU A 226 -5.86 10.41 6.06
C GLU A 226 -6.19 9.01 6.61
N LYS A 227 -7.28 8.88 7.39
CA LYS A 227 -7.73 7.60 7.94
C LYS A 227 -8.08 6.62 6.82
N TYR A 228 -8.83 7.07 5.81
CA TYR A 228 -9.21 6.25 4.66
C TYR A 228 -7.98 5.70 3.92
N ASP A 229 -7.00 6.55 3.62
CA ASP A 229 -5.76 6.14 2.95
C ASP A 229 -4.98 5.11 3.77
N LEU A 230 -4.94 5.27 5.09
CA LEU A 230 -4.28 4.32 6.00
C LEU A 230 -5.03 2.98 6.08
N GLU A 231 -6.36 3.01 6.11
CA GLU A 231 -7.19 1.81 6.11
C GLU A 231 -7.01 0.98 4.83
N GLU A 232 -6.99 1.64 3.66
CA GLU A 232 -6.74 0.96 2.37
C GLU A 232 -5.33 0.35 2.33
N ARG A 233 -4.31 1.08 2.81
CA ARG A 233 -2.94 0.53 2.94
C ARG A 233 -2.91 -0.67 3.88
N PHE A 234 -3.61 -0.59 5.01
CA PHE A 234 -3.67 -1.67 5.98
C PHE A 234 -4.33 -2.91 5.39
N LYS A 235 -5.45 -2.78 4.67
CA LYS A 235 -6.11 -3.91 3.98
C LYS A 235 -5.16 -4.59 2.98
N ARG A 236 -4.41 -3.80 2.21
CA ARG A 236 -3.42 -4.33 1.27
C ARG A 236 -2.30 -5.10 1.99
N GLN A 237 -1.76 -4.55 3.06
CA GLN A 237 -0.74 -5.23 3.88
C GLN A 237 -1.27 -6.53 4.50
N GLN A 238 -2.53 -6.54 4.96
CA GLN A 238 -3.17 -7.75 5.48
C GLN A 238 -3.29 -8.82 4.39
N TYR A 239 -3.70 -8.44 3.18
CA TYR A 239 -3.74 -9.36 2.04
C TYR A 239 -2.35 -9.96 1.75
N ASP A 240 -1.33 -9.12 1.62
CA ASP A 240 0.05 -9.57 1.35
C ASP A 240 0.55 -10.51 2.46
N MET A 241 0.24 -10.20 3.73
CA MET A 241 0.61 -11.05 4.87
C MET A 241 -0.12 -12.41 4.86
N MET A 242 -1.40 -12.43 4.49
CA MET A 242 -2.16 -13.67 4.33
C MET A 242 -1.60 -14.53 3.19
N GLU A 243 -1.24 -13.93 2.06
CA GLU A 243 -0.63 -14.64 0.93
C GLU A 243 0.72 -15.26 1.31
N LEU A 244 1.59 -14.49 1.98
CA LEU A 244 2.87 -14.97 2.48
C LEU A 244 2.72 -16.11 3.49
N ALA A 245 1.74 -16.00 4.40
CA ALA A 245 1.46 -17.05 5.37
C ALA A 245 0.99 -18.34 4.68
N GLU A 246 0.14 -18.25 3.65
CA GLU A 246 -0.31 -19.41 2.90
C GLU A 246 0.81 -20.04 2.07
N ARG A 247 1.64 -19.21 1.41
CA ARG A 247 2.84 -19.68 0.71
C ARG A 247 3.81 -20.41 1.65
N ALA A 248 4.02 -19.89 2.86
CA ALA A 248 4.83 -20.55 3.87
C ALA A 248 4.22 -21.90 4.32
N ARG A 249 2.89 -21.99 4.47
CA ARG A 249 2.20 -23.24 4.78
C ARG A 249 2.39 -24.28 3.67
N GLN A 250 2.28 -23.89 2.41
CA GLN A 250 2.49 -24.78 1.27
C GLN A 250 3.94 -25.31 1.21
N MET A 251 4.93 -24.43 1.40
CA MET A 251 6.34 -24.82 1.47
C MET A 251 6.61 -25.80 2.63
N ASN A 252 5.96 -25.61 3.78
CA ASN A 252 6.14 -26.46 4.95
C ASN A 252 5.39 -27.80 4.86
N LYS A 253 4.29 -27.87 4.10
CA LYS A 253 3.53 -29.11 3.86
C LYS A 253 4.33 -30.13 3.04
N GLY A 254 5.17 -29.67 2.10
CA GLY A 254 6.09 -30.53 1.35
C GLY A 254 7.23 -31.12 2.21
N LYS A 255 7.66 -30.40 3.25
CA LYS A 255 8.77 -30.82 4.12
C LYS A 255 8.38 -31.76 5.27
N LYS A 256 7.09 -31.85 5.64
CA LYS A 256 6.59 -32.63 6.80
C LYS A 256 5.98 -34.01 6.45
N LYS A 257 6.09 -34.50 5.21
CA LYS A 257 5.61 -35.85 4.81
C LYS A 257 6.38 -37.02 5.46
N GLY A 258 7.32 -36.79 6.38
CA GLY A 258 8.11 -37.83 7.02
C GLY A 258 7.80 -38.14 8.50
N ALA A 259 6.88 -37.43 9.17
CA ALA A 259 6.86 -37.43 10.66
C ALA A 259 5.51 -37.67 11.34
N VAL A 260 4.53 -38.30 10.69
CA VAL A 260 3.39 -38.90 11.39
C VAL A 260 3.18 -40.32 10.86
N GLN A 261 4.01 -41.24 11.36
CA GLN A 261 3.70 -42.67 11.33
C GLN A 261 2.58 -42.92 12.34
N THR A 262 1.33 -42.70 11.96
CA THR A 262 0.29 -43.61 12.42
C THR A 262 0.54 -44.90 11.66
N GLU A 263 1.16 -45.88 12.32
CA GLU A 263 1.45 -47.22 11.81
C GLU A 263 0.30 -47.71 10.92
N HIS A 264 0.55 -47.80 9.61
CA HIS A 264 -0.43 -48.28 8.65
C HIS A 264 -0.71 -49.75 8.98
N ASP A 265 -1.95 -50.09 9.30
CA ASP A 265 -2.29 -51.47 9.67
C ASP A 265 -2.26 -52.38 8.44
N LYS A 266 -1.09 -52.94 8.14
CA LYS A 266 -0.82 -53.82 7.00
C LYS A 266 -1.75 -55.05 6.92
N LEU A 267 -2.48 -55.37 8.00
CA LEU A 267 -3.49 -56.42 8.00
C LEU A 267 -4.82 -55.97 7.38
N ALA A 268 -5.20 -54.70 7.55
CA ALA A 268 -6.43 -54.13 6.99
C ALA A 268 -6.37 -54.07 5.45
N ASP A 269 -5.18 -53.92 4.88
CA ASP A 269 -4.97 -53.94 3.42
C ASP A 269 -5.16 -55.34 2.81
N LYS A 270 -4.86 -56.39 3.58
CA LYS A 270 -4.86 -57.78 3.09
C LYS A 270 -6.20 -58.46 3.21
N TYR A 271 -7.05 -58.02 4.13
CA TYR A 271 -8.35 -58.61 4.38
C TYR A 271 -9.38 -57.51 4.60
N SER A 272 -10.16 -57.22 3.55
CA SER A 272 -11.32 -56.33 3.63
C SER A 272 -12.40 -56.97 4.51
N GLY A 273 -12.57 -56.46 5.73
CA GLY A 273 -13.58 -56.94 6.68
C GLY A 273 -13.08 -57.17 8.12
N ILE A 274 -11.78 -57.00 8.37
CA ILE A 274 -11.25 -57.04 9.74
C ILE A 274 -11.67 -55.75 10.46
N PRO A 275 -12.35 -55.83 11.62
CA PRO A 275 -12.68 -54.65 12.40
C PRO A 275 -11.41 -53.93 12.87
N PRO A 276 -11.41 -52.59 12.91
CA PRO A 276 -10.22 -51.82 13.24
C PRO A 276 -9.69 -52.20 14.63
N LYS A 277 -8.36 -52.27 14.77
CA LYS A 277 -7.72 -52.57 16.06
C LYS A 277 -8.17 -51.56 17.11
N VAL A 278 -8.82 -52.05 18.16
CA VAL A 278 -9.17 -51.23 19.32
C VAL A 278 -7.90 -51.01 20.14
N PRO A 279 -7.45 -49.76 20.34
CA PRO A 279 -6.30 -49.49 21.19
C PRO A 279 -6.67 -49.79 22.65
N LEU A 280 -6.03 -50.80 23.24
CA LEU A 280 -6.23 -51.18 24.65
C LEU A 280 -5.61 -50.18 25.65
N ALA A 281 -4.79 -49.26 25.15
CA ALA A 281 -4.07 -48.26 25.91
C ALA A 281 -4.27 -46.88 25.26
N SER A 282 -4.39 -45.83 26.06
CA SER A 282 -4.56 -44.47 25.55
C SER A 282 -3.30 -44.04 24.80
N LYS A 283 -3.45 -43.32 23.68
CA LYS A 283 -2.31 -42.71 22.96
C LYS A 283 -1.49 -41.76 23.84
N TYR A 284 -2.04 -41.34 24.97
CA TYR A 284 -1.39 -40.49 25.97
C TYR A 284 -0.71 -41.28 27.10
N GLU A 285 -0.94 -42.59 27.25
CA GLU A 285 -0.25 -43.40 28.29
C GLU A 285 1.25 -43.56 28.01
N LYS A 286 1.64 -43.55 26.73
CA LYS A 286 3.06 -43.65 26.33
C LYS A 286 3.79 -42.31 26.35
N ASN A 287 3.07 -41.20 26.60
CA ASN A 287 3.74 -39.91 26.74
C ASN A 287 4.38 -39.84 28.12
N LEU A 288 5.72 -39.84 28.13
CA LEU A 288 6.49 -39.62 29.34
C LEU A 288 6.05 -38.29 29.96
N ASP A 289 5.43 -38.33 31.14
CA ASP A 289 4.94 -37.12 31.80
C ASP A 289 6.12 -36.22 32.18
N ARG A 290 6.26 -35.10 31.46
CA ARG A 290 7.34 -34.12 31.62
C ARG A 290 7.16 -33.21 32.86
N ARG A 291 6.04 -33.32 33.58
CA ARG A 291 5.80 -32.55 34.80
C ARG A 291 6.75 -33.00 35.92
N SER A 292 7.16 -32.05 36.75
CA SER A 292 8.02 -32.31 37.89
C SER A 292 7.31 -33.19 38.92
N PHE A 293 8.07 -33.84 39.81
CA PHE A 293 7.50 -34.65 40.89
C PHE A 293 6.55 -33.84 41.78
N ALA A 294 6.87 -32.58 42.07
CA ALA A 294 6.04 -31.68 42.87
C ALA A 294 4.69 -31.36 42.21
N ASP A 295 4.69 -31.15 40.89
CA ASP A 295 3.45 -30.88 40.12
C ASP A 295 2.55 -32.11 40.05
N LYS A 296 3.15 -33.30 39.92
CA LYS A 296 2.42 -34.57 39.96
C LYS A 296 1.82 -34.79 41.34
N LEU A 297 2.58 -34.54 42.40
CA LEU A 297 2.13 -34.71 43.78
C LEU A 297 0.89 -33.84 44.09
N LYS A 298 0.87 -32.58 43.66
CA LYS A 298 -0.28 -31.67 43.82
C LYS A 298 -1.54 -32.14 43.11
N MET A 299 -1.41 -32.83 41.97
CA MET A 299 -2.58 -33.31 41.20
C MET A 299 -3.21 -34.56 41.81
N PHE A 300 -2.44 -35.36 42.56
CA PHE A 300 -2.89 -36.62 43.14
C PHE A 300 -3.06 -36.58 44.67
N SER A 301 -2.63 -35.51 45.34
CA SER A 301 -3.00 -35.24 46.73
C SER A 301 -4.45 -34.72 46.78
N LYS A 302 -5.39 -35.64 46.97
CA LYS A 302 -6.67 -35.32 47.61
C LYS A 302 -6.51 -35.39 49.12
#